data_AF-A0A953KM98-F1
#
_entry.id   AF-A0A953KM98-F1
#
_cell.length_a   1.000
_cell.length_b   1.000
_cell.length_c   1.000
_cell.angle_alpha   90.00
_cell.angle_beta   90.00
_cell.angle_gamma   90.00
#
_symmetry.space_group_name_H-M   'P 1'
#
loop_
_entity.id
_entity.type
_entity.pdbx_description
1 polymer ?
#
loop_
_entity_poly.entity_id
_entity_poly.type
_entity_poly.pdbx_seq_one_letter_code
_entity_poly.pdbx_strand_id
1 'polypeptide(L)'
;MKKSLFATACALALAVTACGPATPTPTPTLVPVKPTTAAVPAPAVVPTTAASNAPRPYAAIAPNKRTEIAKTPPAMTINVAKKYLATIKTSKGDIVVMLDPSAAPQTVNNFVTLAQNGFYDGLTFHRVEPNFVIQGGDPLGTGTGGPGYNIPPEIKLKHVDGAIAMARTSGPAATTPSSGSQFYITMGAQDYLDGNYTAFGQTIKGLDVVRKIAIGDVIQRIDIAEADAASGSLPVIPTSAPTAVPVASCYPMSDTFDVYPAALKITDTDHILGNPAATTTMIEYADMQCPACSSFDPTLRTTFNAVSDTVKLVFRHFPLTTIHDKAFLASVALEAAQQQGKFWELHDVLYAKQGEWEKVAPAAFTDTLKALAKGLGMDEAKFVAGLGDPKNIARVQRDLDAALALNLSGTPTVMVDGRQISTEVFARPDIVTTLKTYSKQRATYVAYAAKNPVKVGKPDQVSDGKAVYQVTLKTTKGDVVFDLDPKNAPVNMNAILYLAQKNYFNGTPVQINDAEVGAVVFGDPSGTGYGQPGFECENEVAPPGAFSLPGVVGLLGDETTSGVQFFITYSATEMLDGRFTVIGKVTSGLDVLPKLTSPTSPTDTVKADSILTVTVVKK
;
A
#
# COMPACT_ATOMS: atom_id res chain seq x y z
N MET A 1 -23.75 -18.43 2.19
CA MET A 1 -23.86 -16.96 1.98
C MET A 1 -23.18 -16.65 0.66
N LYS A 2 -23.95 -16.23 -0.35
CA LYS A 2 -23.40 -15.81 -1.64
C LYS A 2 -22.67 -14.48 -1.39
N LYS A 3 -21.35 -14.42 -1.58
CA LYS A 3 -20.60 -13.16 -1.43
C LYS A 3 -20.83 -12.33 -2.69
N SER A 4 -21.26 -11.08 -2.50
CA SER A 4 -21.49 -10.04 -3.50
C SER A 4 -20.36 -9.93 -4.57
N LEU A 5 -20.72 -9.75 -5.84
CA LEU A 5 -19.77 -9.53 -6.94
C LEU A 5 -19.06 -8.18 -6.83
N PHE A 6 -19.68 -7.21 -6.18
CA PHE A 6 -19.07 -5.91 -5.89
C PHE A 6 -17.88 -6.06 -4.95
N ALA A 7 -17.93 -7.00 -4.00
CA ALA A 7 -16.78 -7.36 -3.17
C ALA A 7 -15.66 -8.06 -3.97
N THR A 8 -15.95 -8.67 -5.13
CA THR A 8 -14.96 -9.33 -6.00
C THR A 8 -14.33 -8.36 -7.00
N ALA A 9 -15.09 -7.39 -7.52
CA ALA A 9 -14.56 -6.27 -8.30
C ALA A 9 -13.80 -5.27 -7.41
N CYS A 10 -14.29 -5.02 -6.19
CA CYS A 10 -13.48 -4.38 -5.15
C CYS A 10 -12.33 -5.28 -4.71
N ALA A 11 -12.40 -6.61 -4.64
CA ALA A 11 -11.28 -7.43 -4.16
C ALA A 11 -10.02 -7.38 -5.06
N LEU A 12 -10.16 -7.00 -6.33
CA LEU A 12 -9.00 -6.70 -7.18
C LEU A 12 -8.53 -5.23 -7.08
N ALA A 13 -9.29 -4.35 -6.45
CA ALA A 13 -8.94 -2.95 -6.14
C ALA A 13 -8.71 -2.67 -4.64
N LEU A 14 -9.08 -3.59 -3.75
CA LEU A 14 -9.22 -3.42 -2.30
C LEU A 14 -9.11 -4.81 -1.64
N ALA A 15 -7.87 -5.28 -1.49
CA ALA A 15 -7.56 -6.40 -0.61
C ALA A 15 -7.05 -5.90 0.75
N VAL A 16 -7.91 -5.23 1.55
CA VAL A 16 -7.66 -5.04 2.99
C VAL A 16 -8.96 -5.19 3.79
N THR A 17 -8.99 -6.27 4.56
CA THR A 17 -9.77 -6.64 5.77
C THR A 17 -11.14 -6.01 6.08
N ALA A 18 -12.14 -6.87 6.31
CA ALA A 18 -13.41 -6.53 6.97
C ALA A 18 -13.57 -7.33 8.27
N CYS A 19 -14.07 -6.70 9.34
CA CYS A 19 -14.58 -7.39 10.53
C CYS A 19 -15.77 -6.64 11.16
N GLY A 20 -16.91 -7.34 11.29
CA GLY A 20 -17.92 -7.27 12.36
C GLY A 20 -18.73 -5.98 12.63
N PRO A 21 -20.07 -6.04 12.75
CA PRO A 21 -20.91 -4.87 13.02
C PRO A 21 -20.95 -4.52 14.52
N ALA A 22 -20.91 -3.23 14.85
CA ALA A 22 -21.17 -2.71 16.20
C ALA A 22 -22.54 -1.98 16.24
N THR A 23 -23.28 -2.19 17.32
CA THR A 23 -24.62 -1.66 17.61
C THR A 23 -24.61 -0.15 17.94
N PRO A 24 -25.71 0.58 17.67
CA PRO A 24 -25.75 2.04 17.81
C PRO A 24 -26.01 2.48 19.25
N THR A 25 -25.33 3.55 19.68
CA THR A 25 -25.57 4.29 20.94
C THR A 25 -25.90 5.74 20.59
N PRO A 26 -26.82 6.43 21.31
CA PRO A 26 -27.53 7.59 20.76
C PRO A 26 -26.74 8.91 20.76
N THR A 27 -27.04 9.72 19.75
CA THR A 27 -26.52 11.04 19.44
C THR A 27 -26.84 12.09 20.53
N PRO A 28 -25.86 12.88 21.02
CA PRO A 28 -26.15 14.12 21.73
C PRO A 28 -26.32 15.30 20.76
N THR A 29 -27.37 16.07 20.99
CA THR A 29 -27.79 17.25 20.23
C THR A 29 -26.79 18.40 20.37
N LEU A 30 -26.31 18.96 19.25
CA LEU A 30 -25.45 20.15 19.23
C LEU A 30 -26.28 21.45 19.22
N VAL A 31 -25.91 22.38 20.09
CA VAL A 31 -26.38 23.77 20.11
C VAL A 31 -25.49 24.61 19.18
N PRO A 32 -26.02 25.55 18.36
CA PRO A 32 -25.21 26.31 17.43
C PRO A 32 -24.48 27.46 18.14
N VAL A 33 -23.15 27.50 18.01
CA VAL A 33 -22.33 28.68 18.35
C VAL A 33 -21.99 29.44 17.07
N LYS A 34 -22.28 30.74 17.10
CA LYS A 34 -22.12 31.73 16.03
C LYS A 34 -20.63 31.97 15.68
N PRO A 35 -20.25 32.14 14.41
CA PRO A 35 -18.86 32.31 14.02
C PRO A 35 -18.39 33.75 14.29
N THR A 36 -17.22 33.87 14.91
CA THR A 36 -16.49 35.15 14.97
C THR A 36 -15.11 34.95 14.36
N THR A 37 -14.86 35.72 13.30
CA THR A 37 -13.63 35.78 12.52
C THR A 37 -12.55 36.56 13.27
N ALA A 38 -11.40 35.90 13.52
CA ALA A 38 -10.07 36.50 13.52
C ALA A 38 -9.03 35.39 13.72
N ALA A 39 -8.21 35.11 12.70
CA ALA A 39 -7.07 34.21 12.85
C ALA A 39 -5.97 34.92 13.64
N VAL A 40 -5.71 34.47 14.86
CA VAL A 40 -4.50 34.82 15.61
C VAL A 40 -3.34 33.98 15.06
N PRO A 41 -2.13 34.54 14.82
CA PRO A 41 -0.99 33.74 14.38
C PRO A 41 -0.63 32.70 15.46
N ALA A 42 -0.43 31.45 15.05
CA ALA A 42 0.09 30.42 15.96
C ALA A 42 1.48 30.84 16.47
N PRO A 43 1.75 30.75 17.80
CA PRO A 43 3.05 31.12 18.35
C PRO A 43 4.16 30.21 17.80
N ALA A 44 5.25 30.82 17.34
CA ALA A 44 6.45 30.10 16.94
C ALA A 44 7.15 29.54 18.19
N VAL A 45 7.35 28.22 18.27
CA VAL A 45 8.14 27.59 19.33
C VAL A 45 9.62 27.93 19.09
N VAL A 46 10.20 28.75 19.97
CA VAL A 46 11.62 29.16 19.89
C VAL A 46 12.45 28.26 20.82
N PRO A 47 13.53 27.63 20.33
CA PRO A 47 14.45 26.90 21.21
C PRO A 47 15.07 27.84 22.24
N THR A 48 15.08 27.42 23.50
CA THR A 48 15.64 28.21 24.61
C THR A 48 17.09 27.89 24.90
N THR A 49 17.57 26.79 24.32
CA THR A 49 18.97 26.39 24.33
C THR A 49 19.42 25.97 22.93
N ALA A 50 20.70 26.18 22.62
CA ALA A 50 21.28 25.65 21.40
C ALA A 50 21.47 24.12 21.54
N ALA A 51 21.41 23.40 20.41
CA ALA A 51 21.73 21.97 20.39
C ALA A 51 23.13 21.72 20.97
N SER A 52 23.23 20.75 21.86
CA SER A 52 24.49 20.44 22.56
C SER A 52 25.55 19.88 21.63
N ASN A 53 26.77 20.43 21.70
CA ASN A 53 27.98 19.87 21.08
C ASN A 53 28.75 18.93 22.02
N ALA A 54 28.09 18.40 23.06
CA ALA A 54 28.70 17.45 23.98
C ALA A 54 29.17 16.17 23.26
N PRO A 55 30.20 15.47 23.79
CA PRO A 55 30.64 14.19 23.27
C PRO A 55 29.49 13.19 23.15
N ARG A 56 29.45 12.46 22.03
CA ARG A 56 28.40 11.48 21.70
C ARG A 56 28.99 10.08 21.71
N PRO A 57 29.16 9.46 22.89
CA PRO A 57 29.97 8.25 23.03
C PRO A 57 29.47 7.08 22.18
N TYR A 58 28.16 6.95 21.94
CA TYR A 58 27.63 5.89 21.10
C TYR A 58 27.90 6.12 19.61
N ALA A 59 28.08 7.36 19.15
CA ALA A 59 28.39 7.66 17.76
C ALA A 59 29.73 7.05 17.31
N ALA A 60 30.68 6.85 18.24
CA ALA A 60 31.96 6.20 17.99
C ALA A 60 31.86 4.66 17.85
N ILE A 61 30.73 4.08 18.24
CA ILE A 61 30.45 2.64 18.11
C ILE A 61 29.66 2.43 16.83
N ALA A 62 30.01 1.42 16.03
CA ALA A 62 29.28 1.10 14.80
C ALA A 62 27.78 0.84 15.09
N PRO A 63 26.84 1.32 14.25
CA PRO A 63 25.39 1.13 14.41
C PRO A 63 24.96 -0.26 14.89
N ASN A 64 25.37 -1.31 14.19
CA ASN A 64 25.03 -2.71 14.49
C ASN A 64 25.63 -3.25 15.81
N LYS A 65 26.56 -2.53 16.43
CA LYS A 65 27.16 -2.88 17.74
C LYS A 65 26.52 -2.13 18.91
N ARG A 66 25.49 -1.30 18.65
CA ARG A 66 24.75 -0.58 19.69
C ARG A 66 23.55 -1.35 20.22
N THR A 67 23.27 -2.54 19.68
CA THR A 67 22.28 -3.43 20.29
C THR A 67 22.78 -3.87 21.67
N GLU A 68 21.88 -3.94 22.64
CA GLU A 68 22.19 -4.37 24.02
C GLU A 68 23.28 -3.56 24.75
N ILE A 69 23.50 -2.30 24.35
CA ILE A 69 24.55 -1.44 24.89
C ILE A 69 24.34 -1.07 26.38
N ALA A 70 23.11 -1.19 26.89
CA ALA A 70 22.77 -0.95 28.29
C ALA A 70 21.76 -1.99 28.81
N LYS A 71 21.86 -2.33 30.09
CA LYS A 71 21.00 -3.36 30.72
C LYS A 71 19.78 -2.82 31.44
N THR A 72 19.74 -1.50 31.67
CA THR A 72 18.68 -0.83 32.42
C THR A 72 18.35 0.50 31.78
N PRO A 73 17.08 0.96 31.85
CA PRO A 73 16.70 2.29 31.39
C PRO A 73 17.52 3.40 32.06
N PRO A 74 17.75 4.54 31.37
CA PRO A 74 18.47 5.66 31.95
C PRO A 74 17.70 6.28 33.12
N ALA A 75 18.43 6.78 34.10
CA ALA A 75 17.85 7.55 35.20
C ALA A 75 17.11 8.79 34.66
N MET A 76 16.09 9.22 35.39
CA MET A 76 15.30 10.41 35.05
C MET A 76 16.16 11.67 35.19
N THR A 77 16.50 12.32 34.09
CA THR A 77 17.38 13.51 34.07
C THR A 77 16.75 14.74 33.44
N ILE A 78 15.74 14.56 32.58
CA ILE A 78 15.06 15.69 31.95
C ILE A 78 14.15 16.41 32.95
N ASN A 79 13.98 17.72 32.77
CA ASN A 79 12.91 18.45 33.43
C ASN A 79 11.57 18.17 32.74
N VAL A 80 10.65 17.48 33.43
CA VAL A 80 9.33 17.11 32.90
C VAL A 80 8.35 18.27 32.74
N ALA A 81 8.66 19.44 33.33
CA ALA A 81 7.86 20.66 33.16
C ALA A 81 8.25 21.46 31.90
N LYS A 82 9.37 21.11 31.25
CA LYS A 82 9.81 21.72 29.99
C LYS A 82 9.33 20.91 28.78
N LYS A 83 9.40 21.52 27.59
CA LYS A 83 9.30 20.81 26.32
C LYS A 83 10.69 20.64 25.72
N TYR A 84 10.84 19.67 24.82
CA TYR A 84 12.09 19.41 24.11
C TYR A 84 11.83 19.35 22.61
N LEU A 85 12.74 19.93 21.83
CA LEU A 85 12.77 19.80 20.38
C LEU A 85 13.81 18.75 20.01
N ALA A 86 13.39 17.75 19.24
CA ALA A 86 14.26 16.78 18.59
C ALA A 86 14.34 17.09 17.10
N THR A 87 15.53 17.47 16.62
CA THR A 87 15.80 17.67 15.19
C THR A 87 16.49 16.44 14.62
N ILE A 88 15.76 15.63 13.87
CA ILE A 88 16.27 14.45 13.17
C ILE A 88 16.83 14.91 11.83
N LYS A 89 18.15 14.85 11.68
CA LYS A 89 18.86 15.24 10.47
C LYS A 89 18.94 14.06 9.49
N THR A 90 18.57 14.31 8.24
CA THR A 90 18.62 13.33 7.15
C THR A 90 19.18 13.97 5.88
N SER A 91 19.56 13.15 4.89
CA SER A 91 19.95 13.66 3.56
C SER A 91 18.78 14.32 2.80
N LYS A 92 17.54 14.07 3.22
CA LYS A 92 16.30 14.59 2.62
C LYS A 92 15.82 15.89 3.27
N GLY A 93 16.48 16.33 4.35
CA GLY A 93 16.12 17.50 5.14
C GLY A 93 16.00 17.20 6.63
N ASP A 94 15.67 18.22 7.41
CA ASP A 94 15.50 18.13 8.86
C ASP A 94 14.03 17.89 9.23
N ILE A 95 13.78 16.92 10.10
CA ILE A 95 12.47 16.68 10.73
C ILE A 95 12.56 17.19 12.17
N VAL A 96 11.71 18.15 12.54
CA VAL A 96 11.69 18.72 13.91
C VAL A 96 10.44 18.26 14.63
N VAL A 97 10.66 17.58 15.75
CA VAL A 97 9.62 17.00 16.60
C VAL A 97 9.62 17.69 17.95
N MET A 98 8.46 18.10 18.43
CA MET A 98 8.29 18.57 19.80
C MET A 98 7.82 17.42 20.69
N LEU A 99 8.61 17.12 21.72
CA LEU A 99 8.40 16.03 22.65
C LEU A 99 7.55 16.49 23.85
N ASP A 100 6.75 15.58 24.40
CA ASP A 100 5.85 15.86 25.54
C ASP A 100 6.18 15.04 26.80
N PRO A 101 7.11 15.53 27.65
CA PRO A 101 7.44 14.89 28.92
C PRO A 101 6.27 14.81 29.91
N SER A 102 5.25 15.68 29.79
CA SER A 102 4.10 15.65 30.69
C SER A 102 3.17 14.46 30.39
N ALA A 103 3.12 14.08 29.11
CA ALA A 103 2.36 12.94 28.66
C ALA A 103 3.11 11.62 28.90
N ALA A 104 4.38 11.56 28.46
CA ALA A 104 5.20 10.35 28.46
C ALA A 104 6.63 10.60 29.03
N PRO A 105 6.78 10.86 30.35
CA PRO A 105 8.04 11.29 30.95
C PRO A 105 9.18 10.27 30.79
N GLN A 106 8.93 8.98 30.98
CA GLN A 106 9.97 7.94 30.85
C GLN A 106 10.39 7.74 29.40
N THR A 107 9.43 7.81 28.49
CA THR A 107 9.65 7.68 27.04
C THR A 107 10.48 8.83 26.51
N VAL A 108 10.14 10.07 26.87
CA VAL A 108 10.91 11.24 26.45
C VAL A 108 12.31 11.23 27.10
N ASN A 109 12.44 10.84 28.37
CA ASN A 109 13.75 10.70 29.02
C ASN A 109 14.65 9.70 28.29
N ASN A 110 14.09 8.55 27.95
CA ASN A 110 14.77 7.49 27.21
C ASN A 110 15.23 7.99 25.83
N PHE A 111 14.32 8.55 25.04
CA PHE A 111 14.62 9.05 23.70
C PHE A 111 15.67 10.17 23.72
N VAL A 112 15.51 11.16 24.61
CA VAL A 112 16.45 12.28 24.77
C VAL A 112 17.84 11.78 25.18
N THR A 113 17.92 10.86 26.14
CA THR A 113 19.21 10.32 26.61
C THR A 113 19.93 9.56 25.50
N LEU A 114 19.21 8.70 24.76
CA LEU A 114 19.78 7.95 23.63
C LEU A 114 20.23 8.89 22.50
N ALA A 115 19.43 9.91 22.18
CA ALA A 115 19.79 10.91 21.18
C ALA A 115 21.02 11.74 21.59
N GLN A 116 21.08 12.26 22.81
CA GLN A 116 22.23 13.04 23.28
C GLN A 116 23.54 12.24 23.25
N ASN A 117 23.48 10.95 23.55
CA ASN A 117 24.65 10.07 23.51
C ASN A 117 25.03 9.58 22.10
N GLY A 118 24.25 9.92 21.07
CA GLY A 118 24.51 9.54 19.67
C GLY A 118 24.06 8.13 19.30
N PHE A 119 23.13 7.52 20.06
CA PHE A 119 22.64 6.17 19.79
C PHE A 119 22.06 6.02 18.38
N TYR A 120 21.34 7.05 17.92
CA TYR A 120 20.64 7.06 16.63
C TYR A 120 21.52 7.43 15.43
N ASP A 121 22.76 7.89 15.66
CA ASP A 121 23.63 8.42 14.60
C ASP A 121 24.07 7.33 13.63
N GLY A 122 23.68 7.44 12.36
CA GLY A 122 23.97 6.43 11.34
C GLY A 122 23.02 5.23 11.36
N LEU A 123 21.96 5.23 12.19
CA LEU A 123 20.92 4.21 12.10
C LEU A 123 20.02 4.48 10.88
N THR A 124 19.38 3.44 10.35
CA THR A 124 18.45 3.57 9.22
C THR A 124 16.99 3.68 9.67
N PHE A 125 16.18 4.32 8.84
CA PHE A 125 14.76 4.04 8.77
C PHE A 125 14.58 2.68 8.10
N HIS A 126 14.47 1.62 8.91
CA HIS A 126 14.46 0.23 8.42
C HIS A 126 13.09 -0.21 7.92
N ARG A 127 12.02 0.54 8.25
CA ARG A 127 10.67 0.28 7.79
C ARG A 127 9.99 1.59 7.40
N VAL A 128 9.44 1.64 6.21
CA VAL A 128 8.62 2.75 5.71
C VAL A 128 7.39 2.13 5.08
N GLU A 129 6.23 2.54 5.59
CA GLU A 129 4.93 2.08 5.13
C GLU A 129 4.16 3.30 4.65
N PRO A 130 3.98 3.47 3.33
CA PRO A 130 3.23 4.59 2.77
C PRO A 130 1.90 4.80 3.48
N ASN A 131 1.53 6.06 3.74
CA ASN A 131 0.29 6.47 4.45
C ASN A 131 0.15 5.95 5.90
N PHE A 132 1.14 5.23 6.40
CA PHE A 132 1.13 4.70 7.76
C PHE A 132 2.23 5.34 8.60
N VAL A 133 3.48 4.87 8.48
CA VAL A 133 4.59 5.31 9.34
C VAL A 133 5.95 5.19 8.66
N ILE A 134 6.90 6.04 9.05
CA ILE A 134 8.33 5.76 8.94
C ILE A 134 8.85 5.31 10.30
N GLN A 135 9.64 4.23 10.34
CA GLN A 135 10.12 3.61 11.57
C GLN A 135 11.64 3.48 11.56
N GLY A 136 12.26 3.92 12.65
CA GLY A 136 13.71 3.95 12.85
C GLY A 136 14.09 3.60 14.30
N GLY A 137 15.36 3.76 14.63
CA GLY A 137 15.86 3.54 15.99
C GLY A 137 16.22 2.09 16.32
N ASP A 138 16.36 1.23 15.32
CA ASP A 138 16.90 -0.11 15.46
C ASP A 138 18.40 -0.14 15.06
N PRO A 139 19.32 -0.46 15.99
CA PRO A 139 20.74 -0.70 15.70
C PRO A 139 21.02 -1.73 14.60
N LEU A 140 20.17 -2.76 14.48
CA LEU A 140 20.34 -3.86 13.53
C LEU A 140 19.65 -3.58 12.18
N GLY A 141 18.69 -2.67 12.16
CA GLY A 141 17.87 -2.37 10.98
C GLY A 141 16.94 -3.51 10.56
N THR A 142 16.60 -4.42 11.48
CA THR A 142 15.80 -5.64 11.24
C THR A 142 14.44 -5.63 11.94
N GLY A 143 14.16 -4.57 12.71
CA GLY A 143 13.04 -4.48 13.65
C GLY A 143 13.29 -5.18 15.00
N THR A 144 14.44 -5.82 15.21
CA THR A 144 14.69 -6.67 16.38
C THR A 144 15.74 -6.13 17.35
N GLY A 145 16.54 -5.15 16.96
CA GLY A 145 17.53 -4.55 17.84
C GLY A 145 16.95 -3.48 18.76
N GLY A 146 17.70 -3.18 19.81
CA GLY A 146 17.29 -2.23 20.84
C GLY A 146 18.42 -1.96 21.84
N PRO A 147 18.21 -1.08 22.83
CA PRO A 147 19.27 -0.64 23.70
C PRO A 147 19.68 -1.68 24.75
N GLY A 148 18.93 -2.80 24.87
CA GLY A 148 19.15 -3.88 25.85
C GLY A 148 18.20 -3.86 27.05
N TYR A 149 17.22 -2.96 27.03
CA TYR A 149 16.16 -2.86 28.03
C TYR A 149 14.85 -2.41 27.39
N ASN A 150 13.74 -2.58 28.11
CA ASN A 150 12.44 -2.02 27.76
C ASN A 150 11.93 -1.05 28.84
N ILE A 151 11.11 -0.09 28.43
CA ILE A 151 10.40 0.86 29.29
C ILE A 151 8.89 0.59 29.30
N PRO A 152 8.18 0.92 30.41
CA PRO A 152 6.73 0.76 30.50
C PRO A 152 5.98 1.72 29.55
N PRO A 153 4.74 1.36 29.15
CA PRO A 153 3.90 2.19 28.29
C PRO A 153 3.35 3.43 29.01
N GLU A 154 3.22 4.55 28.28
CA GLU A 154 2.70 5.85 28.78
C GLU A 154 1.62 6.41 27.83
N ILE A 155 0.48 5.72 27.77
CA ILE A 155 -0.55 5.92 26.74
C ILE A 155 -1.48 7.08 27.13
N LYS A 156 -1.20 8.29 26.62
CA LYS A 156 -2.04 9.50 26.83
C LYS A 156 -2.32 10.30 25.55
N LEU A 157 -1.41 10.26 24.59
CA LEU A 157 -1.52 11.02 23.34
C LEU A 157 -2.13 10.16 22.21
N LYS A 158 -2.71 10.84 21.22
CA LYS A 158 -3.25 10.24 20.00
C LYS A 158 -2.23 10.22 18.87
N HIS A 159 -2.39 9.28 17.94
CA HIS A 159 -1.56 9.15 16.75
C HIS A 159 -2.08 10.04 15.61
N VAL A 160 -2.09 11.36 15.83
CA VAL A 160 -2.39 12.34 14.77
C VAL A 160 -1.32 12.32 13.67
N ASP A 161 -1.54 12.98 12.53
CA ASP A 161 -0.52 13.12 11.48
C ASP A 161 0.76 13.78 12.02
N GLY A 162 1.91 13.15 11.74
CA GLY A 162 3.21 13.55 12.25
C GLY A 162 3.48 13.19 13.71
N ALA A 163 2.61 12.43 14.40
CA ALA A 163 2.87 11.97 15.76
C ALA A 163 4.10 11.07 15.80
N ILE A 164 4.97 11.26 16.80
CA ILE A 164 6.07 10.32 17.10
C ILE A 164 5.64 9.37 18.21
N ALA A 165 5.86 8.08 18.03
CA ALA A 165 5.47 7.04 18.97
C ALA A 165 6.47 5.89 19.02
N MET A 166 6.45 5.12 20.11
CA MET A 166 7.36 4.00 20.30
C MET A 166 6.87 2.74 19.60
N ALA A 167 7.76 2.08 18.86
CA ALA A 167 7.55 0.69 18.49
C ALA A 167 7.72 -0.19 19.74
N ARG A 168 6.98 -1.29 19.79
CA ARG A 168 6.97 -2.18 20.96
C ARG A 168 6.97 -3.65 20.56
N THR A 169 7.49 -4.48 21.45
CA THR A 169 7.36 -5.93 21.38
C THR A 169 5.95 -6.40 21.78
N SER A 170 5.61 -7.64 21.44
CA SER A 170 4.30 -8.23 21.74
C SER A 170 4.04 -8.34 23.24
N GLY A 171 2.79 -8.09 23.65
CA GLY A 171 2.33 -8.18 25.03
C GLY A 171 1.15 -7.24 25.30
N PRO A 172 0.46 -7.37 26.45
CA PRO A 172 -0.58 -6.44 26.87
C PRO A 172 -0.10 -4.98 26.85
N ALA A 173 -0.73 -4.16 26.00
CA ALA A 173 -0.26 -2.81 25.66
C ALA A 173 -0.18 -1.85 26.87
N ALA A 174 -1.05 -2.03 27.86
CA ALA A 174 -1.14 -1.12 29.01
C ALA A 174 -0.19 -1.48 30.17
N THR A 175 0.40 -2.69 30.19
CA THR A 175 1.10 -3.20 31.37
C THR A 175 2.47 -3.81 31.08
N THR A 176 2.81 -4.09 29.82
CA THR A 176 4.07 -4.76 29.47
C THR A 176 5.15 -3.75 29.12
N PRO A 177 6.29 -3.69 29.85
CA PRO A 177 7.47 -2.97 29.39
C PRO A 177 7.98 -3.59 28.09
N SER A 178 7.74 -2.89 26.99
CA SER A 178 7.86 -3.46 25.63
C SER A 178 8.47 -2.50 24.62
N SER A 179 8.71 -1.24 25.00
CA SER A 179 9.33 -0.23 24.12
C SER A 179 10.81 -0.05 24.47
N GLY A 180 11.68 0.02 23.47
CA GLY A 180 13.14 0.17 23.65
C GLY A 180 13.65 1.49 23.05
N SER A 181 14.41 1.42 21.96
CA SER A 181 14.92 2.58 21.22
C SER A 181 14.15 2.88 19.94
N GLN A 182 13.39 1.92 19.43
CA GLN A 182 12.69 2.02 18.15
C GLN A 182 11.49 2.96 18.24
N PHE A 183 11.36 3.86 17.28
CA PHE A 183 10.28 4.83 17.18
C PHE A 183 9.74 4.87 15.77
N TYR A 184 8.53 5.41 15.61
CA TYR A 184 7.95 5.72 14.32
C TYR A 184 7.30 7.09 14.30
N ILE A 185 7.19 7.68 13.10
CA ILE A 185 6.48 8.93 12.83
C ILE A 185 5.34 8.63 11.86
N THR A 186 4.12 9.04 12.19
CA THR A 186 2.94 8.78 11.36
C THR A 186 2.88 9.67 10.11
N MET A 187 2.32 9.12 9.03
CA MET A 187 2.05 9.80 7.76
C MET A 187 0.54 9.93 7.50
N GLY A 188 -0.17 10.44 8.51
CA GLY A 188 -1.62 10.48 8.59
C GLY A 188 -2.10 10.17 10.01
N ALA A 189 -3.37 10.42 10.32
CA ALA A 189 -3.96 10.01 11.59
C ALA A 189 -4.12 8.48 11.64
N GLN A 190 -3.70 7.85 12.73
CA GLN A 190 -3.68 6.39 12.93
C GLN A 190 -4.47 6.00 14.18
N ASP A 191 -5.76 6.34 14.20
CA ASP A 191 -6.63 6.20 15.38
C ASP A 191 -6.68 4.77 15.95
N TYR A 192 -6.43 3.74 15.12
CA TYR A 192 -6.39 2.34 15.56
C TYR A 192 -5.16 1.99 16.42
N LEU A 193 -4.13 2.85 16.44
CA LEU A 193 -2.98 2.72 17.35
C LEU A 193 -3.26 3.35 18.73
N ASP A 194 -4.27 4.20 18.84
CA ASP A 194 -4.65 4.84 20.10
C ASP A 194 -5.04 3.79 21.14
N GLY A 195 -4.68 4.04 22.40
CA GLY A 195 -4.89 3.07 23.48
C GLY A 195 -3.91 1.89 23.50
N ASN A 196 -3.07 1.73 22.46
CA ASN A 196 -2.19 0.56 22.30
C ASN A 196 -0.70 0.88 22.20
N TYR A 197 -0.34 2.13 21.91
CA TYR A 197 1.05 2.57 21.73
C TYR A 197 1.30 3.91 22.43
N THR A 198 2.56 4.13 22.82
CA THR A 198 2.98 5.35 23.52
C THR A 198 3.40 6.40 22.50
N ALA A 199 2.47 7.28 22.13
CA ALA A 199 2.80 8.52 21.45
C ALA A 199 3.39 9.52 22.46
N PHE A 200 4.51 10.16 22.10
CA PHE A 200 5.31 10.98 23.02
C PHE A 200 5.73 12.34 22.44
N GLY A 201 5.18 12.74 21.29
CA GLY A 201 5.42 14.05 20.70
C GLY A 201 4.78 14.19 19.32
N GLN A 202 5.07 15.31 18.65
CA GLN A 202 4.53 15.62 17.33
C GLN A 202 5.55 16.37 16.46
N THR A 203 5.59 16.03 15.17
CA THR A 203 6.38 16.71 14.15
C THR A 203 5.82 18.11 13.90
N ILE A 204 6.60 19.14 14.20
CA ILE A 204 6.22 20.55 14.04
C ILE A 204 6.84 21.20 12.78
N LYS A 205 7.85 20.56 12.17
CA LYS A 205 8.47 20.97 10.90
C LYS A 205 9.05 19.75 10.18
N GLY A 206 9.03 19.76 8.85
CA GLY A 206 9.62 18.67 8.04
C GLY A 206 8.67 17.48 7.86
N LEU A 207 7.37 17.70 7.96
CA LEU A 207 6.36 16.66 7.69
C LEU A 207 6.36 16.23 6.20
N ASP A 208 6.76 17.13 5.30
CA ASP A 208 7.06 16.82 3.89
C ASP A 208 8.34 16.00 3.74
N VAL A 209 9.34 16.21 4.61
CA VAL A 209 10.56 15.41 4.67
C VAL A 209 10.24 13.99 5.13
N VAL A 210 9.39 13.83 6.16
CA VAL A 210 8.88 12.53 6.62
C VAL A 210 8.32 11.71 5.46
N ARG A 211 7.54 12.33 4.55
CA ARG A 211 6.94 11.67 3.37
C ARG A 211 7.93 11.33 2.26
N LYS A 212 9.15 11.88 2.30
CA LYS A 212 10.23 11.63 1.32
C LYS A 212 11.23 10.58 1.81
N ILE A 213 11.16 10.18 3.08
CA ILE A 213 12.03 9.15 3.65
C ILE A 213 11.68 7.79 3.04
N ALA A 214 12.70 7.10 2.54
CA ALA A 214 12.61 5.74 2.02
C ALA A 214 13.29 4.73 2.96
N ILE A 215 13.00 3.43 2.78
CA ILE A 215 13.69 2.36 3.52
C ILE A 215 15.21 2.47 3.29
N GLY A 216 15.97 2.43 4.37
CA GLY A 216 17.43 2.54 4.34
C GLY A 216 17.96 3.97 4.40
N ASP A 217 17.11 5.01 4.29
CA ASP A 217 17.54 6.38 4.55
C ASP A 217 18.09 6.51 5.98
N VAL A 218 19.14 7.30 6.11
CA VAL A 218 19.96 7.33 7.33
C VAL A 218 19.56 8.50 8.22
N ILE A 219 19.36 8.21 9.50
CA ILE A 219 19.34 9.19 10.58
C ILE A 219 20.78 9.66 10.78
N GLN A 220 21.15 10.79 10.21
CA GLN A 220 22.52 11.30 10.30
C GLN A 220 22.87 11.63 11.76
N ARG A 221 21.93 12.28 12.46
CA ARG A 221 22.04 12.68 13.87
C ARG A 221 20.69 13.20 14.37
N ILE A 222 20.40 13.02 15.67
CA ILE A 222 19.24 13.66 16.33
C ILE A 222 19.73 14.70 17.35
N ASP A 223 19.42 15.98 17.14
CA ASP A 223 19.78 17.08 18.04
C ASP A 223 18.65 17.40 19.02
N ILE A 224 18.97 17.54 20.31
CA ILE A 224 18.01 17.90 21.36
C ILE A 224 18.25 19.33 21.84
N ALA A 225 17.18 20.13 21.91
CA ALA A 225 17.14 21.44 22.52
C ALA A 225 15.96 21.55 23.51
N GLU A 226 16.10 22.36 24.55
CA GLU A 226 14.97 22.71 25.42
C GLU A 226 14.11 23.79 24.74
N ALA A 227 12.81 23.79 25.06
CA ALA A 227 11.86 24.82 24.66
C ALA A 227 10.99 25.23 25.86
N ASP A 228 10.67 26.52 25.95
CA ASP A 228 9.84 27.06 27.03
C ASP A 228 8.41 26.54 26.91
N ALA A 229 7.82 26.16 28.05
CA ALA A 229 6.45 25.68 28.16
C ALA A 229 5.46 26.85 28.09
N ALA A 230 5.30 27.48 26.93
CA ALA A 230 4.24 28.47 26.72
C ALA A 230 2.89 27.76 26.43
N SER A 231 2.08 27.64 27.48
CA SER A 231 0.67 27.18 27.56
C SER A 231 0.35 25.76 27.07
N GLY A 232 -0.30 24.99 27.94
CA GLY A 232 -0.63 23.57 27.77
C GLY A 232 -1.34 23.21 26.45
N SER A 233 -1.16 21.94 26.08
CA SER A 233 -1.37 21.29 24.78
C SER A 233 -0.21 21.51 23.78
N LEU A 234 0.23 20.41 23.14
CA LEU A 234 1.01 20.49 21.90
C LEU A 234 0.24 21.47 20.98
N PRO A 235 0.90 22.42 20.28
CA PRO A 235 0.24 23.22 19.30
C PRO A 235 -0.45 22.23 18.37
N VAL A 236 -1.78 22.27 18.38
CA VAL A 236 -2.55 21.79 17.25
C VAL A 236 -1.97 22.59 16.12
N ILE A 237 -1.12 21.97 15.31
CA ILE A 237 -0.63 22.59 14.10
C ILE A 237 -1.92 23.01 13.39
N PRO A 238 -2.20 24.31 13.22
CA PRO A 238 -3.24 24.68 12.28
C PRO A 238 -2.78 24.00 11.01
N THR A 239 -3.58 23.04 10.52
CA THR A 239 -3.37 22.37 9.23
C THR A 239 -2.72 23.39 8.35
N SER A 240 -1.43 23.19 8.07
CA SER A 240 -0.57 24.19 7.43
C SER A 240 -1.42 24.88 6.39
N ALA A 241 -1.63 26.20 6.52
CA ALA A 241 -2.40 26.97 5.56
C ALA A 241 -2.01 26.45 4.19
N PRO A 242 -2.97 25.91 3.41
CA PRO A 242 -2.69 24.88 2.43
C PRO A 242 -1.52 25.37 1.59
N THR A 243 -0.34 24.76 1.78
CA THR A 243 0.54 24.56 0.64
C THR A 243 -0.38 23.97 -0.37
N ALA A 244 -0.71 24.75 -1.42
CA ALA A 244 -1.73 24.43 -2.39
C ALA A 244 -1.67 22.92 -2.60
N VAL A 245 -2.75 22.23 -2.22
CA VAL A 245 -2.89 20.80 -2.48
C VAL A 245 -2.35 20.64 -3.90
N PRO A 246 -1.33 19.79 -4.16
CA PRO A 246 -0.91 19.57 -5.53
C PRO A 246 -2.20 19.31 -6.30
N VAL A 247 -2.53 20.23 -7.21
CA VAL A 247 -3.84 20.24 -7.85
C VAL A 247 -3.92 18.91 -8.55
N ALA A 248 -4.88 18.07 -8.16
CA ALA A 248 -5.01 16.73 -8.70
C ALA A 248 -4.85 16.81 -10.22
N SER A 249 -4.07 15.91 -10.80
CA SER A 249 -3.74 15.97 -12.21
C SER A 249 -4.15 14.69 -12.91
N CYS A 250 -4.70 14.83 -14.10
CA CYS A 250 -4.87 13.71 -15.01
C CYS A 250 -3.61 13.51 -15.84
N TYR A 251 -3.24 12.25 -16.03
CA TYR A 251 -2.07 11.85 -16.79
C TYR A 251 -2.41 10.68 -17.71
N PRO A 252 -1.80 10.62 -18.89
CA PRO A 252 -2.05 9.53 -19.82
C PRO A 252 -1.68 8.21 -19.14
N MET A 253 -2.59 7.25 -19.23
CA MET A 253 -2.22 5.86 -19.01
C MET A 253 -1.30 5.52 -20.17
N SER A 254 -0.12 5.01 -19.87
CA SER A 254 0.77 4.51 -20.91
C SER A 254 0.02 3.49 -21.78
N ASP A 255 0.16 3.61 -23.11
CA ASP A 255 -0.66 3.00 -24.19
C ASP A 255 -0.83 1.46 -24.20
N THR A 256 -0.44 0.74 -23.15
CA THR A 256 -0.64 -0.70 -23.05
C THR A 256 -1.08 -1.09 -21.64
N PHE A 257 -2.00 -2.03 -21.56
CA PHE A 257 -2.30 -2.84 -20.36
C PHE A 257 -1.09 -3.62 -19.79
N ASP A 258 0.09 -3.40 -20.38
CA ASP A 258 1.37 -4.06 -20.15
C ASP A 258 2.49 -3.05 -19.85
N VAL A 259 2.19 -1.83 -19.39
CA VAL A 259 3.21 -1.06 -18.65
C VAL A 259 3.11 -1.46 -17.19
N TYR A 260 3.45 -2.72 -16.95
CA TYR A 260 4.05 -3.00 -15.67
C TYR A 260 5.38 -2.23 -15.60
N PRO A 261 5.82 -1.80 -14.40
CA PRO A 261 7.21 -1.46 -14.17
C PRO A 261 8.13 -2.41 -14.96
N ALA A 262 9.24 -1.93 -15.52
CA ALA A 262 10.15 -2.80 -16.27
C ALA A 262 10.49 -4.11 -15.51
N ALA A 263 10.52 -4.02 -14.18
CA ALA A 263 10.63 -5.10 -13.22
C ALA A 263 9.59 -6.23 -13.33
N LEU A 264 8.45 -6.05 -14.00
CA LEU A 264 7.35 -7.03 -14.13
C LEU A 264 7.16 -7.49 -15.59
N LYS A 265 7.93 -6.95 -16.53
CA LYS A 265 7.92 -7.40 -17.93
C LYS A 265 8.44 -8.83 -18.01
N ILE A 266 7.71 -9.71 -18.68
CA ILE A 266 8.14 -11.09 -18.92
C ILE A 266 9.14 -11.12 -20.08
N THR A 267 10.21 -11.88 -19.88
CA THR A 267 11.33 -12.07 -20.82
C THR A 267 11.44 -13.54 -21.22
N ASP A 268 12.20 -13.83 -22.26
CA ASP A 268 12.53 -15.19 -22.71
C ASP A 268 13.38 -15.98 -21.70
N THR A 269 13.99 -15.30 -20.74
CA THR A 269 14.78 -15.89 -19.64
C THR A 269 13.98 -16.14 -18.36
N ASP A 270 12.68 -15.83 -18.35
CA ASP A 270 11.80 -16.16 -17.23
C ASP A 270 11.39 -17.65 -17.27
N HIS A 271 11.27 -18.25 -16.10
CA HIS A 271 10.85 -19.65 -15.99
C HIS A 271 9.33 -19.71 -15.98
N ILE A 272 8.76 -20.18 -17.09
CA ILE A 272 7.31 -20.18 -17.33
C ILE A 272 6.75 -21.59 -17.24
N LEU A 273 5.60 -21.72 -16.58
CA LEU A 273 4.72 -22.88 -16.64
C LEU A 273 3.40 -22.53 -17.34
N GLY A 274 2.83 -23.52 -18.01
CA GLY A 274 1.56 -23.40 -18.74
C GLY A 274 1.73 -22.79 -20.12
N ASN A 275 0.67 -22.16 -20.61
CA ASN A 275 0.64 -21.55 -21.94
C ASN A 275 1.38 -20.19 -21.96
N PRO A 276 2.56 -20.05 -22.59
CA PRO A 276 3.29 -18.78 -22.61
C PRO A 276 2.53 -17.64 -23.33
N ALA A 277 1.59 -17.99 -24.21
CA ALA A 277 0.73 -17.04 -24.92
C ALA A 277 -0.49 -16.58 -24.10
N ALA A 278 -0.69 -17.10 -22.87
CA ALA A 278 -1.75 -16.63 -21.98
C ALA A 278 -1.61 -15.12 -21.71
N THR A 279 -2.71 -14.38 -21.80
CA THR A 279 -2.76 -12.92 -21.60
C THR A 279 -2.72 -12.52 -20.12
N THR A 280 -3.02 -13.46 -19.22
CA THR A 280 -2.93 -13.26 -17.78
C THR A 280 -1.66 -13.91 -17.25
N THR A 281 -0.89 -13.14 -16.50
CA THR A 281 0.40 -13.55 -15.94
C THR A 281 0.33 -13.59 -14.42
N MET A 282 0.70 -14.73 -13.84
CA MET A 282 0.97 -14.88 -12.42
C MET A 282 2.48 -14.93 -12.23
N ILE A 283 3.06 -14.04 -11.42
CA ILE A 283 4.50 -14.02 -11.10
C ILE A 283 4.65 -14.34 -9.63
N GLU A 284 5.36 -15.40 -9.30
CA GLU A 284 5.80 -15.73 -7.95
C GLU A 284 7.22 -15.23 -7.74
N TYR A 285 7.41 -14.39 -6.72
CA TYR A 285 8.72 -14.08 -6.15
C TYR A 285 8.90 -14.93 -4.89
N ALA A 286 9.89 -15.83 -4.91
CA ALA A 286 10.10 -16.77 -3.82
C ALA A 286 11.57 -17.03 -3.52
N ASP A 287 11.79 -17.52 -2.30
CA ASP A 287 13.08 -17.91 -1.75
C ASP A 287 13.06 -19.42 -1.49
N MET A 288 14.06 -20.14 -1.99
CA MET A 288 14.16 -21.59 -1.85
C MET A 288 14.34 -22.05 -0.41
N GLN A 289 14.90 -21.24 0.47
CA GLN A 289 15.12 -21.55 1.89
C GLN A 289 14.00 -21.03 2.80
N CYS A 290 13.07 -20.23 2.27
CA CYS A 290 11.94 -19.73 3.06
C CYS A 290 10.93 -20.85 3.36
N PRO A 291 10.61 -21.13 4.65
CA PRO A 291 9.61 -22.13 5.01
C PRO A 291 8.21 -21.80 4.50
N ALA A 292 7.85 -20.51 4.49
CA ALA A 292 6.54 -20.06 3.98
C ALA A 292 6.41 -20.31 2.47
N CYS A 293 7.49 -20.15 1.69
CA CYS A 293 7.47 -20.45 0.26
C CYS A 293 7.24 -21.95 0.02
N SER A 294 8.03 -22.80 0.67
CA SER A 294 7.88 -24.25 0.54
C SER A 294 6.50 -24.74 0.98
N SER A 295 5.93 -24.15 2.03
CA SER A 295 4.59 -24.50 2.49
C SER A 295 3.48 -24.00 1.56
N PHE A 296 3.72 -22.92 0.81
CA PHE A 296 2.72 -22.29 -0.05
C PHE A 296 2.69 -22.88 -1.46
N ASP A 297 3.83 -23.32 -2.00
CA ASP A 297 3.94 -23.86 -3.38
C ASP A 297 2.86 -24.90 -3.72
N PRO A 298 2.53 -25.91 -2.86
CA PRO A 298 1.46 -26.86 -3.20
C PRO A 298 0.09 -26.20 -3.46
N THR A 299 -0.24 -25.15 -2.71
CA THR A 299 -1.50 -24.37 -2.87
C THR A 299 -1.47 -23.58 -4.18
N LEU A 300 -0.35 -22.91 -4.47
CA LEU A 300 -0.16 -22.16 -5.69
C LEU A 300 -0.23 -23.07 -6.93
N ARG A 301 0.51 -24.18 -6.91
CA ARG A 301 0.56 -25.19 -7.99
C ARG A 301 -0.81 -25.81 -8.26
N THR A 302 -1.55 -26.17 -7.20
CA THR A 302 -2.91 -26.71 -7.34
C THR A 302 -3.83 -25.70 -8.01
N THR A 303 -3.78 -24.44 -7.58
CA THR A 303 -4.56 -23.35 -8.18
C THR A 303 -4.18 -23.13 -9.64
N PHE A 304 -2.88 -23.01 -9.91
CA PHE A 304 -2.34 -22.78 -11.25
C PHE A 304 -2.71 -23.91 -12.21
N ASN A 305 -2.55 -25.17 -11.81
CA ASN A 305 -2.89 -26.32 -12.66
C ASN A 305 -4.34 -26.26 -13.15
N ALA A 306 -5.26 -25.80 -12.30
CA ALA A 306 -6.68 -25.65 -12.64
C ALA A 306 -6.98 -24.50 -13.63
N VAL A 307 -6.04 -23.57 -13.85
CA VAL A 307 -6.18 -22.37 -14.72
C VAL A 307 -5.08 -22.25 -15.78
N SER A 308 -4.23 -23.27 -15.93
CA SER A 308 -3.02 -23.26 -16.76
C SER A 308 -3.26 -23.09 -18.27
N ASP A 309 -4.51 -23.25 -18.70
CA ASP A 309 -4.97 -23.00 -20.07
C ASP A 309 -5.11 -21.51 -20.39
N THR A 310 -5.42 -20.69 -19.38
CA THR A 310 -5.72 -19.25 -19.52
C THR A 310 -4.80 -18.34 -18.73
N VAL A 311 -3.95 -18.90 -17.86
CA VAL A 311 -2.98 -18.18 -17.03
C VAL A 311 -1.61 -18.84 -17.19
N LYS A 312 -0.55 -18.03 -17.29
CA LYS A 312 0.83 -18.50 -17.17
C LYS A 312 1.41 -18.18 -15.80
N LEU A 313 2.17 -19.11 -15.22
CA LEU A 313 2.91 -18.90 -13.99
C LEU A 313 4.38 -18.67 -14.31
N VAL A 314 4.95 -17.62 -13.73
CA VAL A 314 6.35 -17.21 -13.85
C VAL A 314 6.98 -17.30 -12.48
N PHE A 315 8.12 -17.97 -12.37
CA PHE A 315 8.91 -17.96 -11.14
C PHE A 315 10.07 -16.97 -11.22
N ARG A 316 10.27 -16.21 -10.14
CA ARG A 316 11.38 -15.27 -9.96
C ARG A 316 12.04 -15.42 -8.60
N HIS A 317 13.36 -15.27 -8.61
CA HIS A 317 14.16 -15.38 -7.39
C HIS A 317 13.99 -14.15 -6.52
N PHE A 318 13.71 -14.36 -5.23
CA PHE A 318 13.77 -13.30 -4.23
C PHE A 318 14.49 -13.80 -2.96
N PRO A 319 15.79 -14.15 -3.05
CA PRO A 319 16.53 -14.71 -1.94
C PRO A 319 16.71 -13.68 -0.82
N LEU A 320 16.16 -13.96 0.37
CA LEU A 320 16.23 -13.11 1.56
C LEU A 320 17.54 -13.39 2.33
N THR A 321 18.66 -13.01 1.72
CA THR A 321 20.02 -13.37 2.18
C THR A 321 20.40 -12.86 3.58
N THR A 322 19.61 -11.94 4.14
CA THR A 322 19.80 -11.43 5.51
C THR A 322 19.39 -12.43 6.58
N ILE A 323 18.47 -13.35 6.25
CA ILE A 323 17.90 -14.35 7.18
C ILE A 323 18.08 -15.79 6.67
N HIS A 324 18.36 -15.97 5.38
CA HIS A 324 18.51 -17.26 4.73
C HIS A 324 19.91 -17.37 4.07
N ASP A 325 20.82 -18.01 4.80
CA ASP A 325 22.26 -18.12 4.47
C ASP A 325 22.61 -18.97 3.23
N LYS A 326 21.64 -19.73 2.70
CA LYS A 326 21.76 -20.62 1.53
C LYS A 326 20.84 -20.19 0.38
N ALA A 327 19.94 -19.23 0.59
CA ALA A 327 18.93 -18.81 -0.39
C ALA A 327 19.53 -18.42 -1.74
N PHE A 328 20.57 -17.57 -1.74
CA PHE A 328 21.20 -17.11 -2.98
C PHE A 328 21.84 -18.27 -3.76
N LEU A 329 22.58 -19.15 -3.07
CA LEU A 329 23.23 -20.29 -3.72
C LEU A 329 22.19 -21.31 -4.23
N ALA A 330 21.08 -21.51 -3.52
CA ALA A 330 19.97 -22.33 -3.99
C ALA A 330 19.33 -21.75 -5.26
N SER A 331 19.13 -20.42 -5.33
CA SER A 331 18.67 -19.74 -6.55
C SER A 331 19.64 -19.91 -7.72
N VAL A 332 20.95 -19.75 -7.51
CA VAL A 332 21.96 -19.97 -8.56
C VAL A 332 21.99 -21.44 -9.00
N ALA A 333 21.78 -22.38 -8.09
CA ALA A 333 21.67 -23.80 -8.42
C ALA A 333 20.50 -24.11 -9.34
N LEU A 334 19.36 -23.44 -9.18
CA LEU A 334 18.24 -23.55 -10.11
C LEU A 334 18.61 -23.07 -11.51
N GLU A 335 19.31 -21.95 -11.64
CA GLU A 335 19.80 -21.46 -12.94
C GLU A 335 20.84 -22.41 -13.56
N ALA A 336 21.73 -22.99 -12.75
CA ALA A 336 22.65 -24.04 -13.21
C ALA A 336 21.90 -25.29 -13.71
N ALA A 337 20.79 -25.67 -13.07
CA ALA A 337 19.93 -26.75 -13.53
C ALA A 337 19.17 -26.38 -14.81
N GLN A 338 18.79 -25.11 -14.99
CA GLN A 338 18.15 -24.66 -16.25
C GLN A 338 19.06 -24.87 -17.46
N GLN A 339 20.38 -24.70 -17.31
CA GLN A 339 21.33 -24.97 -18.40
C GLN A 339 21.29 -26.43 -18.89
N GLN A 340 20.67 -27.33 -18.11
CA GLN A 340 20.45 -28.74 -18.43
C GLN A 340 18.96 -29.08 -18.57
N GLY A 341 18.07 -28.08 -18.61
CA GLY A 341 16.63 -28.26 -18.73
C GLY A 341 15.95 -28.87 -17.49
N LYS A 342 16.55 -28.70 -16.30
CA LYS A 342 16.14 -29.32 -15.04
C LYS A 342 15.75 -28.32 -13.94
N PHE A 343 15.37 -27.09 -14.33
CA PHE A 343 15.00 -26.04 -13.37
C PHE A 343 13.86 -26.49 -12.44
N TRP A 344 12.74 -26.94 -13.01
CA TRP A 344 11.56 -27.30 -12.23
C TRP A 344 11.76 -28.58 -11.41
N GLU A 345 12.47 -29.57 -11.94
CA GLU A 345 12.79 -30.77 -11.17
C GLU A 345 13.69 -30.47 -9.97
N LEU A 346 14.67 -29.57 -10.10
CA LEU A 346 15.49 -29.15 -8.96
C LEU A 346 14.71 -28.26 -7.98
N HIS A 347 13.88 -27.35 -8.49
CA HIS A 347 12.96 -26.54 -7.70
C HIS A 347 12.09 -27.40 -6.78
N ASP A 348 11.40 -28.38 -7.35
CA ASP A 348 10.47 -29.23 -6.63
C ASP A 348 11.20 -30.08 -5.57
N VAL A 349 12.39 -30.60 -5.90
CA VAL A 349 13.21 -31.37 -4.96
C VAL A 349 13.77 -30.50 -3.84
N LEU A 350 14.16 -29.24 -4.12
CA LEU A 350 14.61 -28.31 -3.08
C LEU A 350 13.48 -28.03 -2.09
N TYR A 351 12.26 -27.74 -2.53
CA TYR A 351 11.15 -27.58 -1.59
C TYR A 351 10.78 -28.87 -0.86
N ALA A 352 10.67 -29.99 -1.58
CA ALA A 352 10.34 -31.28 -0.97
C ALA A 352 11.32 -31.70 0.14
N LYS A 353 12.60 -31.31 0.02
CA LYS A 353 13.65 -31.63 0.99
C LYS A 353 14.10 -30.45 1.85
N GLN A 354 13.36 -29.34 1.88
CA GLN A 354 13.77 -28.12 2.56
C GLN A 354 14.14 -28.35 4.03
N GLY A 355 13.29 -29.06 4.78
CA GLY A 355 13.54 -29.38 6.18
C GLY A 355 14.76 -30.28 6.43
N GLU A 356 15.35 -30.89 5.40
CA GLU A 356 16.61 -31.64 5.48
C GLU A 356 17.80 -30.71 5.23
N TRP A 357 17.82 -30.00 4.09
CA TRP A 357 18.99 -29.24 3.67
C TRP A 357 19.11 -27.86 4.33
N GLU A 358 18.02 -27.27 4.84
CA GLU A 358 18.08 -25.99 5.55
C GLU A 358 19.00 -26.05 6.79
N LYS A 359 19.12 -27.24 7.37
CA LYS A 359 19.93 -27.54 8.57
C LYS A 359 21.41 -27.78 8.24
N VAL A 360 21.73 -27.93 6.96
CA VAL A 360 23.12 -28.10 6.50
C VAL A 360 23.86 -26.78 6.64
N ALA A 361 25.08 -26.85 7.18
CA ALA A 361 25.96 -25.69 7.29
C ALA A 361 26.26 -25.13 5.89
N PRO A 362 26.33 -23.79 5.70
CA PRO A 362 26.56 -23.18 4.39
C PRO A 362 27.76 -23.75 3.61
N ALA A 363 28.87 -24.03 4.31
CA ALA A 363 30.08 -24.60 3.71
C ALA A 363 29.86 -26.00 3.09
N ALA A 364 28.91 -26.78 3.61
CA ALA A 364 28.57 -28.11 3.13
C ALA A 364 27.40 -28.11 2.13
N PHE A 365 26.72 -26.98 1.93
CA PHE A 365 25.50 -26.92 1.11
C PHE A 365 25.78 -27.23 -0.37
N THR A 366 26.95 -26.87 -0.89
CA THR A 366 27.36 -27.21 -2.26
C THR A 366 27.39 -28.72 -2.49
N ASP A 367 27.80 -29.51 -1.50
CA ASP A 367 27.80 -30.97 -1.60
C ASP A 367 26.38 -31.54 -1.63
N THR A 368 25.46 -30.94 -0.85
CA THR A 368 24.04 -31.26 -0.92
C THR A 368 23.47 -30.99 -2.31
N LEU A 369 23.75 -29.81 -2.88
CA LEU A 369 23.29 -29.44 -4.23
C LEU A 369 23.81 -30.40 -5.30
N LYS A 370 25.10 -30.79 -5.26
CA LYS A 370 25.66 -31.80 -6.18
C LYS A 370 24.95 -33.14 -6.06
N ALA A 371 24.67 -33.60 -4.83
CA ALA A 371 23.98 -34.86 -4.62
C ALA A 371 22.54 -34.84 -5.17
N LEU A 372 21.81 -33.74 -4.97
CA LEU A 372 20.49 -33.54 -5.55
C LEU A 372 20.55 -33.51 -7.08
N ALA A 373 21.50 -32.76 -7.64
CA ALA A 373 21.66 -32.65 -9.09
C ALA A 373 21.98 -33.99 -9.75
N LYS A 374 22.88 -34.77 -9.15
CA LYS A 374 23.19 -36.14 -9.56
C LYS A 374 21.96 -37.06 -9.49
N GLY A 375 21.16 -36.95 -8.43
CA GLY A 375 19.90 -37.68 -8.28
C GLY A 375 18.88 -37.39 -9.40
N LEU A 376 18.94 -36.19 -9.97
CA LEU A 376 18.13 -35.75 -11.11
C LEU A 376 18.75 -36.10 -12.48
N GLY A 377 19.89 -36.79 -12.50
CA GLY A 377 20.59 -37.19 -13.73
C GLY A 377 21.32 -36.07 -14.45
N MET A 378 21.61 -34.95 -13.77
CA MET A 378 22.40 -33.86 -14.33
C MET A 378 23.89 -34.21 -14.41
N ASP A 379 24.59 -33.62 -15.39
CA ASP A 379 26.05 -33.63 -15.46
C ASP A 379 26.60 -32.80 -14.31
N GLU A 380 27.30 -33.46 -13.38
CA GLU A 380 27.83 -32.85 -12.17
C GLU A 380 28.86 -31.76 -12.48
N ALA A 381 29.73 -31.97 -13.46
CA ALA A 381 30.77 -30.99 -13.81
C ALA A 381 30.16 -29.72 -14.39
N LYS A 382 29.15 -29.84 -15.27
CA LYS A 382 28.39 -28.70 -15.79
C LYS A 382 27.60 -27.99 -14.70
N PHE A 383 26.96 -28.75 -13.81
CA PHE A 383 26.20 -28.18 -12.70
C PHE A 383 27.10 -27.36 -11.77
N VAL A 384 28.24 -27.93 -11.35
CA VAL A 384 29.22 -27.24 -10.49
C VAL A 384 29.78 -25.99 -11.17
N ALA A 385 30.10 -26.06 -12.47
CA ALA A 385 30.51 -24.87 -13.22
C ALA A 385 29.42 -23.79 -13.21
N GLY A 386 28.15 -24.18 -13.35
CA GLY A 386 26.99 -23.28 -13.30
C GLY A 386 26.79 -22.58 -11.96
N LEU A 387 27.24 -23.16 -10.84
CA LEU A 387 27.16 -22.53 -9.51
C LEU A 387 28.03 -21.26 -9.38
N GLY A 388 29.08 -21.16 -10.19
CA GLY A 388 29.96 -19.99 -10.25
C GLY A 388 29.83 -19.16 -11.52
N ASP A 389 28.90 -19.50 -12.42
CA ASP A 389 28.74 -18.82 -13.70
C ASP A 389 28.19 -17.39 -13.48
N PRO A 390 28.93 -16.34 -13.90
CA PRO A 390 28.48 -14.96 -13.77
C PRO A 390 27.10 -14.69 -14.40
N LYS A 391 26.71 -15.45 -15.43
CA LYS A 391 25.38 -15.30 -16.06
C LYS A 391 24.26 -15.76 -15.14
N ASN A 392 24.45 -16.86 -14.43
CA ASN A 392 23.46 -17.38 -13.48
C ASN A 392 23.35 -16.47 -12.25
N ILE A 393 24.49 -15.98 -11.75
CA ILE A 393 24.53 -15.00 -10.67
C ILE A 393 23.81 -13.70 -11.07
N ALA A 394 24.09 -13.17 -12.27
CA ALA A 394 23.44 -11.96 -12.78
C ALA A 394 21.94 -12.17 -13.00
N ARG A 395 21.53 -13.37 -13.44
CA ARG A 395 20.12 -13.74 -13.60
C ARG A 395 19.37 -13.74 -12.27
N VAL A 396 19.95 -14.25 -11.19
CA VAL A 396 19.37 -14.19 -9.83
C VAL A 396 19.34 -12.74 -9.32
N GLN A 397 20.44 -12.00 -9.49
CA GLN A 397 20.52 -10.61 -9.05
C GLN A 397 19.48 -9.72 -9.73
N ARG A 398 19.24 -9.91 -11.03
CA ARG A 398 18.23 -9.17 -11.77
C ARG A 398 16.82 -9.35 -11.19
N ASP A 399 16.44 -10.57 -10.81
CA ASP A 399 15.13 -10.81 -10.20
C ASP A 399 15.03 -10.20 -8.81
N LEU A 400 16.12 -10.27 -8.03
CA LEU A 400 16.20 -9.60 -6.73
C LEU A 400 16.07 -8.08 -6.90
N ASP A 401 16.80 -7.48 -7.83
CA ASP A 401 16.70 -6.05 -8.13
C ASP A 401 15.30 -5.65 -8.57
N ALA A 402 14.62 -6.50 -9.35
CA ALA A 402 13.23 -6.32 -9.75
C ALA A 402 12.28 -6.36 -8.54
N ALA A 403 12.44 -7.33 -7.63
CA ALA A 403 11.66 -7.42 -6.40
C ALA A 403 11.85 -6.17 -5.52
N LEU A 404 13.10 -5.71 -5.37
CA LEU A 404 13.42 -4.51 -4.60
C LEU A 404 12.85 -3.24 -5.25
N ALA A 405 12.93 -3.11 -6.58
CA ALA A 405 12.34 -1.99 -7.32
C ALA A 405 10.81 -1.94 -7.22
N LEU A 406 10.17 -3.09 -6.97
CA LEU A 406 8.74 -3.21 -6.71
C LEU A 406 8.39 -3.01 -5.23
N ASN A 407 9.37 -2.74 -4.37
CA ASN A 407 9.21 -2.62 -2.92
C ASN A 407 8.55 -3.86 -2.28
N LEU A 408 8.84 -5.06 -2.80
CA LEU A 408 8.28 -6.29 -2.22
C LEU A 408 8.84 -6.50 -0.82
N SER A 409 7.96 -6.73 0.15
CA SER A 409 8.30 -6.80 1.57
C SER A 409 8.72 -8.18 2.06
N GLY A 410 8.58 -9.23 1.23
CA GLY A 410 9.01 -10.58 1.57
C GLY A 410 8.52 -11.66 0.62
N THR A 411 8.73 -12.91 1.02
CA THR A 411 8.41 -14.11 0.24
C THR A 411 7.51 -15.07 1.04
N PRO A 412 6.61 -15.82 0.38
CA PRO A 412 6.29 -15.75 -1.04
C PRO A 412 5.44 -14.50 -1.34
N THR A 413 5.71 -13.86 -2.48
CA THR A 413 4.86 -12.81 -3.04
C THR A 413 4.33 -13.26 -4.39
N VAL A 414 3.01 -13.22 -4.58
CA VAL A 414 2.39 -13.53 -5.87
C VAL A 414 1.78 -12.27 -6.46
N MET A 415 2.14 -11.99 -7.70
CA MET A 415 1.56 -10.92 -8.51
C MET A 415 0.66 -11.54 -9.57
N VAL A 416 -0.57 -11.06 -9.72
CA VAL A 416 -1.41 -11.37 -10.89
C VAL A 416 -1.54 -10.09 -11.68
N ASP A 417 -0.96 -10.08 -12.88
CA ASP A 417 -0.99 -8.94 -13.79
C ASP A 417 -0.62 -7.63 -13.06
N GLY A 418 0.56 -7.66 -12.42
CA GLY A 418 1.16 -6.52 -11.72
C GLY A 418 0.51 -6.13 -10.39
N ARG A 419 -0.53 -6.83 -9.95
CA ARG A 419 -1.15 -6.63 -8.63
C ARG A 419 -0.70 -7.71 -7.66
N GLN A 420 -0.22 -7.30 -6.49
CA GLN A 420 0.10 -8.25 -5.42
C GLN A 420 -1.18 -8.85 -4.85
N ILE A 421 -1.25 -10.18 -4.83
CA ILE A 421 -2.38 -10.93 -4.29
C ILE A 421 -1.90 -11.64 -3.01
N SER A 422 -2.60 -11.41 -1.89
CA SER A 422 -2.31 -12.10 -0.63
C SER A 422 -2.36 -13.62 -0.84
N THR A 423 -1.41 -14.35 -0.25
CA THR A 423 -1.34 -15.81 -0.30
C THR A 423 -2.59 -16.48 0.29
N GLU A 424 -3.27 -15.83 1.23
CA GLU A 424 -4.53 -16.29 1.83
C GLU A 424 -5.68 -16.35 0.80
N VAL A 425 -5.61 -15.51 -0.24
CA VAL A 425 -6.58 -15.50 -1.34
C VAL A 425 -6.52 -16.81 -2.13
N PHE A 426 -5.32 -17.39 -2.29
CA PHE A 426 -5.12 -18.65 -2.99
C PHE A 426 -5.64 -19.87 -2.22
N ALA A 427 -5.88 -19.73 -0.92
CA ALA A 427 -6.52 -20.79 -0.13
C ALA A 427 -8.06 -20.75 -0.20
N ARG A 428 -8.66 -19.75 -0.86
CA ARG A 428 -10.12 -19.61 -0.92
C ARG A 428 -10.73 -20.62 -1.90
N PRO A 429 -11.89 -21.23 -1.59
CA PRO A 429 -12.54 -22.21 -2.47
C PRO A 429 -12.92 -21.68 -3.87
N ASP A 430 -13.11 -20.37 -4.00
CA ASP A 430 -13.55 -19.70 -5.23
C ASP A 430 -12.39 -19.21 -6.11
N ILE A 431 -11.13 -19.30 -5.67
CA ILE A 431 -9.98 -18.70 -6.38
C ILE A 431 -9.86 -19.15 -7.84
N VAL A 432 -10.10 -20.44 -8.12
CA VAL A 432 -10.02 -20.97 -9.50
C VAL A 432 -11.08 -20.33 -10.38
N THR A 433 -12.32 -20.20 -9.89
CA THR A 433 -13.42 -19.56 -10.61
C THR A 433 -13.14 -18.07 -10.81
N THR A 434 -12.60 -17.39 -9.80
CA THR A 434 -12.19 -15.99 -9.86
C THR A 434 -11.12 -15.78 -10.93
N LEU A 435 -10.04 -16.57 -10.93
CA LEU A 435 -8.96 -16.46 -11.90
C LEU A 435 -9.41 -16.78 -13.32
N LYS A 436 -10.29 -17.77 -13.53
CA LYS A 436 -10.89 -18.04 -14.86
C LYS A 436 -11.76 -16.91 -15.37
N THR A 437 -12.54 -16.30 -14.48
CA THR A 437 -13.38 -15.15 -14.82
C THR A 437 -12.51 -13.96 -15.19
N TYR A 438 -11.49 -13.69 -14.37
CA TYR A 438 -10.50 -12.65 -14.58
C TYR A 438 -9.78 -12.81 -15.92
N SER A 439 -9.20 -13.99 -16.18
CA SER A 439 -8.43 -14.25 -17.40
C SER A 439 -9.28 -14.12 -18.66
N LYS A 440 -10.53 -14.58 -18.62
CA LYS A 440 -11.49 -14.42 -19.72
C LYS A 440 -11.84 -12.95 -19.97
N GLN A 441 -12.11 -12.18 -18.92
CA GLN A 441 -12.42 -10.75 -19.05
C GLN A 441 -11.23 -9.98 -19.60
N ARG A 442 -10.01 -10.26 -19.12
CA ARG A 442 -8.79 -9.65 -19.65
C ARG A 442 -8.56 -9.98 -21.11
N ALA A 443 -8.71 -11.24 -21.51
CA ALA A 443 -8.59 -11.63 -22.92
C ALA A 443 -9.62 -10.90 -23.81
N THR A 444 -10.85 -10.76 -23.33
CA THR A 444 -11.92 -9.99 -24.01
C THR A 444 -11.54 -8.51 -24.14
N TYR A 445 -11.02 -7.91 -23.06
CA TYR A 445 -10.58 -6.53 -23.07
C TYR A 445 -9.42 -6.31 -24.04
N VAL A 446 -8.39 -7.15 -24.01
CA VAL A 446 -7.23 -7.05 -24.93
C VAL A 446 -7.70 -7.12 -26.39
N ALA A 447 -8.63 -8.02 -26.72
CA ALA A 447 -9.21 -8.11 -28.05
C ALA A 447 -10.07 -6.89 -28.42
N TYR A 448 -10.81 -6.32 -27.47
CA TYR A 448 -11.57 -5.08 -27.65
C TYR A 448 -10.64 -3.89 -27.90
N ALA A 449 -9.63 -3.71 -27.06
CA ALA A 449 -8.68 -2.59 -27.13
C ALA A 449 -7.86 -2.60 -28.42
N ALA A 450 -7.47 -3.79 -28.91
CA ALA A 450 -6.78 -3.94 -30.19
C ALA A 450 -7.64 -3.45 -31.38
N LYS A 451 -8.97 -3.56 -31.29
CA LYS A 451 -9.92 -3.10 -32.32
C LYS A 451 -10.39 -1.67 -32.10
N ASN A 452 -10.37 -1.20 -30.86
CA ASN A 452 -10.89 0.09 -30.43
C ASN A 452 -9.80 0.83 -29.63
N PRO A 453 -8.72 1.28 -30.28
CA PRO A 453 -7.67 2.02 -29.57
C PRO A 453 -8.26 3.32 -29.04
N VAL A 454 -8.41 3.40 -27.71
CA VAL A 454 -8.98 4.57 -27.06
C VAL A 454 -7.89 5.65 -26.98
N LYS A 455 -7.91 6.58 -27.94
CA LYS A 455 -6.96 7.71 -28.02
C LYS A 455 -7.54 8.98 -27.41
N VAL A 456 -8.15 8.89 -26.24
CA VAL A 456 -8.82 10.07 -25.66
C VAL A 456 -7.81 10.99 -24.94
N GLY A 457 -6.62 10.48 -24.59
CA GLY A 457 -5.49 11.25 -24.09
C GLY A 457 -5.82 12.00 -22.80
N LYS A 458 -4.87 12.80 -22.29
CA LYS A 458 -5.14 13.68 -21.14
C LYS A 458 -6.37 14.57 -21.44
N PRO A 459 -7.35 14.69 -20.52
CA PRO A 459 -8.56 15.48 -20.77
C PRO A 459 -8.24 16.98 -20.91
N ASP A 460 -8.85 17.61 -21.90
CA ASP A 460 -8.87 19.07 -22.02
C ASP A 460 -9.71 19.69 -20.89
N GLN A 461 -9.37 20.91 -20.48
CA GLN A 461 -10.17 21.67 -19.52
C GLN A 461 -11.47 22.14 -20.20
N VAL A 462 -12.61 21.55 -19.81
CA VAL A 462 -13.95 21.90 -20.30
C VAL A 462 -14.82 22.55 -19.23
N SER A 463 -14.46 22.39 -17.95
CA SER A 463 -15.12 23.06 -16.83
C SER A 463 -14.47 24.42 -16.55
N ASP A 464 -15.28 25.38 -16.08
CA ASP A 464 -14.77 26.70 -15.62
C ASP A 464 -14.31 26.69 -14.16
N GLY A 465 -14.31 25.50 -13.52
CA GLY A 465 -13.94 25.29 -12.12
C GLY A 465 -14.88 25.90 -11.09
N LYS A 466 -16.03 26.46 -11.50
CA LYS A 466 -16.96 27.17 -10.60
C LYS A 466 -18.40 26.70 -10.72
N ALA A 467 -18.83 26.38 -11.94
CA ALA A 467 -20.21 26.01 -12.21
C ALA A 467 -20.50 24.57 -11.81
N VAL A 468 -21.72 24.34 -11.32
CA VAL A 468 -22.30 23.01 -11.18
C VAL A 468 -22.81 22.57 -12.55
N TYR A 469 -22.60 21.32 -12.91
CA TYR A 469 -23.06 20.74 -14.16
C TYR A 469 -24.09 19.65 -13.88
N GLN A 470 -25.29 19.80 -14.44
CA GLN A 470 -26.29 18.74 -14.44
C GLN A 470 -25.97 17.73 -15.53
N VAL A 471 -25.92 16.46 -15.16
CA VAL A 471 -25.76 15.34 -16.07
C VAL A 471 -27.03 14.50 -16.05
N THR A 472 -27.56 14.22 -17.23
CA THR A 472 -28.66 13.26 -17.41
C THR A 472 -28.12 12.03 -18.11
N LEU A 473 -28.09 10.91 -17.40
CA LEU A 473 -27.85 9.57 -17.93
C LEU A 473 -29.18 8.98 -18.36
N LYS A 474 -29.42 8.90 -19.68
CA LYS A 474 -30.54 8.11 -20.19
C LYS A 474 -30.14 6.65 -20.19
N THR A 475 -30.84 5.82 -19.42
CA THR A 475 -30.63 4.38 -19.40
C THR A 475 -31.77 3.65 -20.09
N THR A 476 -31.61 2.36 -20.33
CA THR A 476 -32.68 1.48 -20.81
C THR A 476 -33.87 1.34 -19.85
N LYS A 477 -33.75 1.78 -18.58
CA LYS A 477 -34.79 1.68 -17.55
C LYS A 477 -35.34 3.02 -17.06
N GLY A 478 -34.83 4.13 -17.61
CA GLY A 478 -35.21 5.48 -17.22
C GLY A 478 -34.01 6.41 -17.10
N ASP A 479 -34.29 7.67 -16.80
CA ASP A 479 -33.26 8.70 -16.72
C ASP A 479 -32.78 8.83 -15.26
N VAL A 480 -31.46 8.89 -15.07
CA VAL A 480 -30.83 9.27 -13.80
C VAL A 480 -30.20 10.64 -13.98
N VAL A 481 -30.56 11.58 -13.13
CA VAL A 481 -30.06 12.97 -13.20
C VAL A 481 -29.25 13.25 -11.95
N PHE A 482 -28.02 13.73 -12.13
CA PHE A 482 -27.16 14.14 -11.02
C PHE A 482 -26.42 15.44 -11.33
N ASP A 483 -26.02 16.12 -10.26
CA ASP A 483 -25.20 17.31 -10.34
C ASP A 483 -23.75 16.94 -10.04
N LEU A 484 -22.83 17.43 -10.88
CA LEU A 484 -21.40 17.44 -10.64
C LEU A 484 -20.98 18.80 -10.08
N ASP A 485 -20.30 18.79 -8.92
CA ASP A 485 -19.90 20.02 -8.21
C ASP A 485 -18.37 20.14 -8.16
N PRO A 486 -17.77 21.20 -8.75
CA PRO A 486 -16.32 21.41 -8.73
C PRO A 486 -15.74 21.60 -7.34
N LYS A 487 -16.55 21.84 -6.30
CA LYS A 487 -16.04 21.96 -4.93
C LYS A 487 -15.51 20.65 -4.37
N ASN A 488 -16.01 19.52 -4.87
CA ASN A 488 -15.67 18.21 -4.33
C ASN A 488 -14.44 17.63 -5.03
N ALA A 489 -14.43 17.68 -6.36
CA ALA A 489 -13.42 17.00 -7.18
C ALA A 489 -13.30 17.68 -8.56
N PRO A 490 -12.72 18.90 -8.63
CA PRO A 490 -12.71 19.70 -9.86
C PRO A 490 -12.03 19.02 -11.05
N VAL A 491 -11.00 18.22 -10.83
CA VAL A 491 -10.18 17.58 -11.88
C VAL A 491 -10.89 16.35 -12.43
N ASN A 492 -11.35 15.48 -11.53
CA ASN A 492 -12.10 14.28 -11.85
C ASN A 492 -13.47 14.62 -12.45
N MET A 493 -14.12 15.67 -11.96
CA MET A 493 -15.32 16.22 -12.60
C MET A 493 -15.03 16.64 -14.05
N ASN A 494 -13.94 17.38 -14.28
CA ASN A 494 -13.57 17.83 -15.62
C ASN A 494 -13.37 16.64 -16.57
N ALA A 495 -12.71 15.58 -16.10
CA ALA A 495 -12.53 14.35 -16.88
C ALA A 495 -13.87 13.72 -17.32
N ILE A 496 -14.83 13.61 -16.41
CA ILE A 496 -16.17 13.08 -16.73
C ILE A 496 -16.91 13.98 -17.73
N LEU A 497 -16.84 15.30 -17.57
CA LEU A 497 -17.45 16.25 -18.50
C LEU A 497 -16.84 16.15 -19.90
N TYR A 498 -15.50 16.09 -19.98
CA TYR A 498 -14.78 15.93 -21.23
C TYR A 498 -15.19 14.65 -21.96
N LEU A 499 -15.25 13.53 -21.24
CA LEU A 499 -15.67 12.24 -21.80
C LEU A 499 -17.13 12.21 -22.24
N ALA A 500 -18.02 12.84 -21.47
CA ALA A 500 -19.43 12.97 -21.84
C ALA A 500 -19.59 13.76 -23.15
N GLN A 501 -18.84 14.85 -23.35
CA GLN A 501 -18.84 15.63 -24.60
C GLN A 501 -18.33 14.82 -25.81
N LYS A 502 -17.45 13.84 -25.57
CA LYS A 502 -16.94 12.91 -26.59
C LYS A 502 -17.83 11.68 -26.80
N ASN A 503 -19.00 11.62 -26.15
CA ASN A 503 -19.92 10.48 -26.18
C ASN A 503 -19.30 9.16 -25.69
N TYR A 504 -18.24 9.21 -24.87
CA TYR A 504 -17.52 8.02 -24.40
C TYR A 504 -18.43 7.05 -23.63
N PHE A 505 -19.38 7.58 -22.86
CA PHE A 505 -20.32 6.80 -22.06
C PHE A 505 -21.56 6.31 -22.83
N ASN A 506 -21.74 6.70 -24.09
CA ASN A 506 -22.91 6.28 -24.85
C ASN A 506 -22.77 4.81 -25.29
N GLY A 507 -23.80 4.01 -25.03
CA GLY A 507 -23.82 2.58 -25.32
C GLY A 507 -23.08 1.72 -24.30
N THR A 508 -22.48 2.29 -23.26
CA THR A 508 -21.74 1.50 -22.26
C THR A 508 -22.72 0.67 -21.41
N PRO A 509 -22.45 -0.62 -21.17
CA PRO A 509 -23.31 -1.45 -20.34
C PRO A 509 -23.20 -1.06 -18.86
N VAL A 510 -24.21 -1.45 -18.08
CA VAL A 510 -24.12 -1.51 -16.62
C VAL A 510 -23.19 -2.67 -16.26
N GLN A 511 -22.03 -2.38 -15.65
CA GLN A 511 -21.03 -3.41 -15.34
C GLN A 511 -21.46 -4.23 -14.12
N ILE A 512 -21.92 -3.55 -13.07
CA ILE A 512 -22.31 -4.17 -11.80
C ILE A 512 -23.52 -3.42 -11.25
N ASN A 513 -24.55 -4.14 -10.86
CA ASN A 513 -25.57 -3.67 -9.93
C ASN A 513 -25.63 -4.62 -8.76
N ASP A 514 -25.19 -4.15 -7.59
CA ASP A 514 -25.12 -4.98 -6.38
C ASP A 514 -26.04 -4.44 -5.31
N ALA A 515 -27.08 -5.21 -5.02
CA ALA A 515 -28.10 -4.88 -4.03
C ALA A 515 -27.60 -4.99 -2.58
N GLU A 516 -26.53 -5.74 -2.31
CA GLU A 516 -25.94 -5.84 -0.96
C GLU A 516 -25.11 -4.60 -0.65
N VAL A 517 -24.38 -4.06 -1.64
CA VAL A 517 -23.64 -2.80 -1.51
C VAL A 517 -24.56 -1.58 -1.69
N GLY A 518 -25.61 -1.75 -2.50
CA GLY A 518 -26.53 -0.69 -2.87
C GLY A 518 -25.92 0.33 -3.82
N ALA A 519 -25.15 -0.13 -4.80
CA ALA A 519 -24.51 0.72 -5.81
C ALA A 519 -24.52 0.09 -7.21
N VAL A 520 -24.53 0.96 -8.23
CA VAL A 520 -24.44 0.58 -9.64
C VAL A 520 -23.16 1.17 -10.24
N VAL A 521 -22.39 0.36 -10.96
CA VAL A 521 -21.15 0.74 -11.67
C VAL A 521 -21.43 0.97 -13.16
N PHE A 522 -20.81 2.02 -13.69
CA PHE A 522 -20.86 2.52 -15.06
C PHE A 522 -19.46 2.82 -15.61
N GLY A 523 -19.37 3.08 -16.91
CA GLY A 523 -18.25 3.84 -17.48
C GLY A 523 -17.15 3.04 -18.17
N ASP A 524 -17.34 1.73 -18.37
CA ASP A 524 -16.47 0.89 -19.19
C ASP A 524 -17.17 0.49 -20.52
N PRO A 525 -16.80 1.09 -21.66
CA PRO A 525 -17.31 0.73 -22.98
C PRO A 525 -17.00 -0.69 -23.45
N SER A 526 -15.95 -1.31 -22.94
CA SER A 526 -15.65 -2.71 -23.24
C SER A 526 -16.60 -3.68 -22.53
N GLY A 527 -17.26 -3.21 -21.46
CA GLY A 527 -18.14 -4.02 -20.61
C GLY A 527 -17.42 -5.10 -19.81
N THR A 528 -16.09 -5.00 -19.67
CA THR A 528 -15.27 -6.02 -19.01
C THR A 528 -14.99 -5.71 -17.54
N GLY A 529 -15.24 -4.47 -17.11
CA GLY A 529 -14.81 -3.90 -15.83
C GLY A 529 -13.38 -3.33 -15.89
N TYR A 530 -12.66 -3.48 -17.01
CA TYR A 530 -11.27 -3.05 -17.13
C TYR A 530 -11.09 -1.83 -18.03
N GLY A 531 -12.04 -1.49 -18.89
CA GLY A 531 -11.83 -0.41 -19.85
C GLY A 531 -11.62 0.94 -19.21
N GLN A 532 -10.68 1.68 -19.80
CA GLN A 532 -10.24 3.00 -19.39
C GLN A 532 -10.07 3.88 -20.64
N PRO A 533 -10.14 5.22 -20.50
CA PRO A 533 -10.10 6.16 -21.60
C PRO A 533 -8.66 6.46 -22.09
N GLY A 534 -7.66 5.76 -21.55
CA GLY A 534 -6.24 6.06 -21.81
C GLY A 534 -5.65 7.15 -20.91
N PHE A 535 -6.32 7.48 -19.80
CA PHE A 535 -5.80 8.35 -18.75
C PHE A 535 -6.44 8.00 -17.41
N GLU A 536 -5.75 8.36 -16.33
CA GLU A 536 -6.27 8.36 -14.95
C GLU A 536 -5.97 9.71 -14.32
N CYS A 537 -6.65 9.99 -13.21
CA CYS A 537 -6.50 11.23 -12.48
C CYS A 537 -6.21 10.92 -11.01
N GLU A 538 -5.36 11.73 -10.39
CA GLU A 538 -5.15 11.64 -8.94
C GLU A 538 -6.48 11.76 -8.19
N ASN A 539 -6.61 11.03 -7.08
CA ASN A 539 -7.80 11.06 -6.26
C ASN A 539 -8.00 12.46 -5.65
N GLU A 540 -9.26 12.89 -5.62
CA GLU A 540 -9.66 14.13 -4.93
C GLU A 540 -10.47 13.75 -3.69
N VAL A 541 -10.03 14.27 -2.54
CA VAL A 541 -10.48 13.82 -1.21
C VAL A 541 -11.99 13.96 -1.06
N ALA A 542 -12.68 12.84 -0.85
CA ALA A 542 -14.09 12.85 -0.50
C ALA A 542 -14.31 13.42 0.92
N PRO A 543 -15.39 14.20 1.13
CA PRO A 543 -15.79 14.59 2.48
C PRO A 543 -16.02 13.36 3.38
N PRO A 544 -15.60 13.38 4.65
CA PRO A 544 -15.94 12.31 5.59
C PRO A 544 -17.46 12.10 5.67
N GLY A 545 -17.89 10.85 5.61
CA GLY A 545 -19.32 10.50 5.65
C GLY A 545 -20.08 10.80 4.36
N ALA A 546 -19.41 11.06 3.25
CA ALA A 546 -20.06 11.33 1.97
C ALA A 546 -21.03 10.22 1.56
N PHE A 547 -20.72 8.96 1.86
CA PHE A 547 -21.52 7.78 1.53
C PHE A 547 -22.52 7.37 2.60
N SER A 548 -22.75 8.20 3.62
CA SER A 548 -23.81 7.99 4.64
C SER A 548 -25.24 8.17 4.09
N LEU A 549 -25.39 8.67 2.87
CA LEU A 549 -26.67 8.86 2.19
C LEU A 549 -26.66 8.24 0.79
N PRO A 550 -27.82 7.84 0.25
CA PRO A 550 -27.91 7.39 -1.13
C PRO A 550 -27.74 8.54 -2.13
N GLY A 551 -27.49 8.18 -3.38
CA GLY A 551 -27.39 9.10 -4.51
C GLY A 551 -26.03 9.74 -4.67
N VAL A 552 -24.97 9.16 -4.13
CA VAL A 552 -23.60 9.69 -4.27
C VAL A 552 -23.00 9.16 -5.55
N VAL A 553 -22.37 10.05 -6.33
CA VAL A 553 -21.62 9.68 -7.53
C VAL A 553 -20.13 9.65 -7.18
N GLY A 554 -19.54 8.47 -7.18
CA GLY A 554 -18.12 8.25 -6.88
C GLY A 554 -17.36 7.65 -8.06
N LEU A 555 -16.05 7.84 -8.11
CA LEU A 555 -15.18 7.21 -9.10
C LEU A 555 -14.53 5.95 -8.56
N LEU A 556 -14.39 4.93 -9.42
CA LEU A 556 -13.58 3.76 -9.13
C LEU A 556 -12.10 4.07 -9.32
N GLY A 557 -11.29 3.64 -8.37
CA GLY A 557 -9.86 3.92 -8.31
C GLY A 557 -9.15 3.06 -7.28
N ASP A 558 -7.84 3.21 -7.22
CA ASP A 558 -7.00 2.74 -6.11
C ASP A 558 -6.85 3.84 -5.04
N GLU A 559 -5.92 3.68 -4.11
CA GLU A 559 -5.69 4.66 -3.03
C GLU A 559 -5.16 6.01 -3.52
N THR A 560 -4.54 6.03 -4.70
CA THR A 560 -3.83 7.20 -5.23
C THR A 560 -4.55 7.85 -6.40
N THR A 561 -5.26 7.07 -7.20
CA THR A 561 -5.74 7.48 -8.51
C THR A 561 -7.11 6.89 -8.78
N SER A 562 -7.87 7.55 -9.63
CA SER A 562 -9.14 7.06 -10.13
C SER A 562 -9.18 7.08 -11.64
N GLY A 563 -9.79 6.03 -12.20
CA GLY A 563 -10.15 6.00 -13.60
C GLY A 563 -11.43 6.81 -13.82
N VAL A 564 -12.13 6.48 -14.90
CA VAL A 564 -13.39 7.19 -15.26
C VAL A 564 -14.62 6.29 -15.16
N GLN A 565 -14.42 5.03 -14.78
CA GLN A 565 -15.52 4.21 -14.31
C GLN A 565 -16.04 4.82 -13.02
N PHE A 566 -17.35 4.94 -12.91
CA PHE A 566 -18.00 5.61 -11.80
C PHE A 566 -19.13 4.75 -11.27
N PHE A 567 -19.49 4.94 -10.01
CA PHE A 567 -20.61 4.28 -9.39
C PHE A 567 -21.59 5.30 -8.82
N ILE A 568 -22.85 4.89 -8.72
CA ILE A 568 -23.91 5.67 -8.10
C ILE A 568 -24.54 4.83 -6.99
N THR A 569 -24.52 5.33 -5.76
CA THR A 569 -25.18 4.66 -4.64
C THR A 569 -26.69 4.88 -4.69
N TYR A 570 -27.47 3.87 -4.33
CA TYR A 570 -28.92 3.95 -4.10
C TYR A 570 -29.35 3.54 -2.70
N SER A 571 -28.39 3.15 -1.85
CA SER A 571 -28.52 3.10 -0.39
C SER A 571 -27.35 3.85 0.28
N ALA A 572 -27.41 4.01 1.61
CA ALA A 572 -26.22 4.39 2.38
C ALA A 572 -25.18 3.25 2.29
N THR A 573 -23.91 3.62 2.10
CA THR A 573 -22.82 2.68 1.85
C THR A 573 -21.53 3.16 2.55
N GLU A 574 -21.58 3.27 3.89
CA GLU A 574 -20.49 3.79 4.73
C GLU A 574 -19.13 3.09 4.51
N MET A 575 -19.13 1.83 4.06
CA MET A 575 -17.91 1.08 3.73
C MET A 575 -17.08 1.66 2.56
N LEU A 576 -17.62 2.64 1.83
CA LEU A 576 -16.95 3.38 0.76
C LEU A 576 -16.34 4.71 1.24
N ASP A 577 -16.65 5.16 2.46
CA ASP A 577 -16.16 6.42 3.00
C ASP A 577 -14.63 6.46 3.12
N GLY A 578 -14.06 7.58 2.67
CA GLY A 578 -12.61 7.82 2.69
C GLY A 578 -11.80 7.03 1.65
N ARG A 579 -12.46 6.28 0.75
CA ARG A 579 -11.79 5.37 -0.19
C ARG A 579 -11.87 5.79 -1.65
N PHE A 580 -12.85 6.61 -2.01
CA PHE A 580 -13.15 6.94 -3.40
C PHE A 580 -13.39 8.44 -3.58
N THR A 581 -12.98 8.97 -4.73
CA THR A 581 -13.30 10.35 -5.13
C THR A 581 -14.81 10.53 -5.30
N VAL A 582 -15.37 11.58 -4.70
CA VAL A 582 -16.80 11.94 -4.84
C VAL A 582 -16.93 13.13 -5.78
N ILE A 583 -17.66 12.95 -6.89
CA ILE A 583 -17.77 13.96 -7.95
C ILE A 583 -19.15 14.62 -8.00
N GLY A 584 -20.18 14.02 -7.39
CA GLY A 584 -21.53 14.54 -7.56
C GLY A 584 -22.60 13.83 -6.75
N LYS A 585 -23.85 14.28 -6.96
CA LYS A 585 -25.03 13.77 -6.26
C LYS A 585 -26.25 13.70 -7.17
N VAL A 586 -26.99 12.60 -7.09
CA VAL A 586 -28.26 12.36 -7.77
C VAL A 586 -29.31 13.37 -7.29
N THR A 587 -29.95 14.02 -8.26
CA THR A 587 -31.05 14.96 -8.06
C THR A 587 -32.40 14.38 -8.48
N SER A 588 -32.42 13.39 -9.39
CA SER A 588 -33.63 12.69 -9.82
C SER A 588 -33.31 11.29 -10.37
N GLY A 589 -34.28 10.39 -10.36
CA GLY A 589 -34.13 9.03 -10.92
C GLY A 589 -33.38 8.05 -10.02
N LEU A 590 -33.28 8.31 -8.72
CA LEU A 590 -32.65 7.40 -7.76
C LEU A 590 -33.33 6.01 -7.76
N ASP A 591 -34.64 5.95 -7.98
CA ASP A 591 -35.43 4.73 -8.05
C ASP A 591 -35.22 3.93 -9.35
N VAL A 592 -34.53 4.50 -10.34
CA VAL A 592 -34.15 3.80 -11.58
C VAL A 592 -32.97 2.87 -11.33
N LEU A 593 -32.00 3.29 -10.49
CA LEU A 593 -30.77 2.55 -10.22
C LEU A 593 -30.98 1.08 -9.81
N PRO A 594 -31.84 0.75 -8.81
CA PRO A 594 -32.05 -0.65 -8.42
C PRO A 594 -32.78 -1.49 -9.49
N LYS A 595 -33.36 -0.88 -10.54
CA LYS A 595 -34.06 -1.59 -11.62
C LYS A 595 -33.14 -2.00 -12.77
N LEU A 596 -31.91 -1.50 -12.79
CA LEU A 596 -30.92 -1.80 -13.84
C LEU A 596 -30.41 -3.23 -13.70
N THR A 597 -30.29 -3.97 -14.80
CA THR A 597 -29.75 -5.33 -14.79
C THR A 597 -28.29 -5.37 -15.21
N SER A 598 -27.49 -6.19 -14.52
CA SER A 598 -26.12 -6.54 -14.91
C SER A 598 -25.92 -8.04 -14.78
N PRO A 599 -25.11 -8.69 -15.63
CA PRO A 599 -24.72 -10.07 -15.45
C PRO A 599 -23.99 -10.24 -14.10
N THR A 600 -24.47 -11.17 -13.27
CA THR A 600 -23.86 -11.45 -11.96
C THR A 600 -22.93 -12.67 -12.00
N SER A 601 -22.78 -13.31 -13.16
CA SER A 601 -21.92 -14.48 -13.34
C SER A 601 -21.55 -14.64 -14.82
N PRO A 602 -20.41 -15.25 -15.17
CA PRO A 602 -20.08 -15.62 -16.54
C PRO A 602 -21.09 -16.55 -17.23
N THR A 603 -21.94 -17.23 -16.45
CA THR A 603 -23.02 -18.11 -16.94
C THR A 603 -24.38 -17.42 -17.01
N ASP A 604 -24.44 -16.16 -16.60
CA ASP A 604 -25.68 -15.39 -16.56
C ASP A 604 -26.10 -15.02 -18.00
N THR A 605 -27.33 -15.33 -18.35
CA THR A 605 -27.91 -15.01 -19.67
C THR A 605 -28.64 -13.67 -19.65
N VAL A 606 -28.73 -13.02 -18.49
CA VAL A 606 -29.37 -11.71 -18.34
C VAL A 606 -28.59 -10.67 -19.14
N LYS A 607 -29.31 -9.99 -20.04
CA LYS A 607 -28.77 -8.87 -20.80
C LYS A 607 -28.52 -7.68 -19.86
N ALA A 608 -27.31 -7.13 -19.91
CA ALA A 608 -26.98 -5.90 -19.22
C ALA A 608 -27.84 -4.74 -19.76
N ASP A 609 -28.39 -3.93 -18.86
CA ASP A 609 -28.89 -2.60 -19.19
C ASP A 609 -27.72 -1.70 -19.60
N SER A 610 -28.01 -0.52 -20.17
CA SER A 610 -26.97 0.32 -20.76
C SER A 610 -27.28 1.80 -20.62
N ILE A 611 -26.23 2.62 -20.63
CA ILE A 611 -26.35 4.06 -20.88
C ILE A 611 -26.64 4.23 -22.38
N LEU A 612 -27.77 4.81 -22.72
CA LEU A 612 -28.15 5.13 -24.09
C LEU A 612 -27.45 6.41 -24.54
N THR A 613 -27.58 7.47 -23.76
CA THR A 613 -26.99 8.79 -24.04
C THR A 613 -26.70 9.54 -22.76
N VAL A 614 -25.63 10.32 -22.77
CA VAL A 614 -25.31 11.29 -21.71
C VAL A 614 -25.51 12.71 -22.23
N THR A 615 -26.22 13.53 -21.46
CA THR A 615 -26.35 14.98 -21.74
C THR A 615 -25.89 15.80 -20.56
N VAL A 616 -25.24 16.93 -20.84
CA VAL A 616 -24.63 17.80 -19.83
C VAL A 616 -25.15 19.21 -20.01
N VAL A 617 -25.63 19.82 -18.93
CA VAL A 617 -26.12 21.20 -18.89
C VAL A 617 -25.40 21.94 -17.78
N LYS A 618 -24.78 23.08 -18.11
CA LYS A 618 -24.21 23.99 -17.11
C LYS A 618 -25.35 24.69 -16.37
N LYS A 619 -25.36 24.65 -15.04
CA LYS A 619 -26.37 25.34 -14.20
C LYS A 619 -26.04 26.80 -13.95
#